data_AF-A0A401TS19-F1
#
_entry.id   AF-A0A401TS19-F1
#
_cell.length_a   1.000
_cell.length_b   1.000
_cell.length_c   1.000
_cell.angle_alpha   90.00
_cell.angle_beta   90.00
_cell.angle_gamma   90.00
#
_symmetry.space_group_name_H-M   'P 1'
#
loop_
_entity.id
_entity.type
_entity.pdbx_description
1 polymer ?
#
loop_
_entity_poly.entity_id
_entity_poly.type
_entity_poly.pdbx_seq_one_letter_code
_entity_poly.pdbx_strand_id
1 'polypeptide(L)' 'ITCGSPGEILNGYYNAPNKTVGSKVIFYCDIGFTMLGDDHRKCTTEGWDGEVPSCERKFYYIL' A
#
# COMPACT_ATOMS: atom_id res chain seq x y z
N ILE A 1 -17.18 -4.00 11.74
CA ILE A 1 -16.48 -4.75 10.69
C ILE A 1 -15.09 -4.16 10.53
N THR A 2 -14.06 -5.00 10.58
CA THR A 2 -12.66 -4.63 10.37
C THR A 2 -12.09 -5.42 9.20
N CYS A 3 -11.26 -4.80 8.36
CA CYS A 3 -10.76 -5.43 7.14
C CYS A 3 -9.49 -6.29 7.33
N GLY A 4 -8.95 -6.37 8.55
CA GLY A 4 -7.74 -7.16 8.82
C GLY A 4 -6.49 -6.60 8.14
N SER A 5 -5.62 -7.47 7.61
CA SER A 5 -4.38 -7.07 6.95
C SER A 5 -4.65 -6.40 5.59
N PRO A 6 -4.08 -5.22 5.30
CA PRO A 6 -4.14 -4.60 3.98
C PRO A 6 -3.28 -5.27 2.91
N GLY A 7 -2.55 -6.34 3.26
CA GLY A 7 -1.60 -7.03 2.40
C GLY A 7 -0.15 -6.71 2.73
N GLU A 8 0.76 -7.50 2.18
CA GLU A 8 2.20 -7.34 2.34
C GLU A 8 2.78 -6.59 1.15
N ILE A 9 3.64 -5.61 1.41
CA ILE A 9 4.34 -4.84 0.39
C ILE A 9 5.84 -5.11 0.52
N LEU A 10 6.48 -5.53 -0.57
CA LEU A 10 7.92 -5.77 -0.62
C LEU A 10 8.65 -4.45 -0.91
N ASN A 11 9.77 -4.19 -0.23
CA ASN A 11 10.54 -2.94 -0.34
C ASN A 11 9.69 -1.68 -0.03
N GLY A 12 8.83 -1.82 0.97
CA GLY A 12 7.96 -0.77 1.43
C GLY A 12 7.30 -1.14 2.75
N TYR A 13 6.43 -0.25 3.21
CA TYR A 13 5.65 -0.42 4.42
C TYR A 13 4.32 0.33 4.29
N TYR A 14 3.45 0.18 5.28
CA TYR A 14 2.20 0.93 5.35
C TYR A 14 1.93 1.42 6.76
N ASN A 15 1.12 2.47 6.88
CA ASN A 15 0.60 2.92 8.17
C ASN A 15 -0.93 2.77 8.20
N ALA A 16 -1.43 1.93 9.13
CA ALA A 16 -2.85 1.62 9.28
C ALA A 16 -3.29 1.74 10.75
N PRO A 17 -3.42 2.97 11.29
CA PRO A 17 -3.82 3.18 12.68
C PRO A 17 -5.27 2.75 12.95
N ASN A 18 -6.11 2.71 11.90
CA ASN A 18 -7.46 2.20 11.95
C ASN A 18 -7.77 1.32 10.72
N LYS A 19 -8.46 0.21 10.96
CA LYS A 19 -8.79 -0.82 9.96
C LYS A 19 -10.31 -1.11 9.91
N THR A 20 -11.14 -0.20 10.41
CA THR A 20 -12.61 -0.29 10.34
C THR A 20 -13.14 0.21 9.01
N VAL A 21 -14.33 -0.25 8.61
CA VAL A 21 -15.01 0.22 7.38
C VAL A 21 -15.02 1.74 7.30
N GLY A 22 -14.61 2.27 6.16
CA GLY A 22 -14.44 3.71 5.89
C GLY A 22 -13.01 4.22 6.10
N SER A 23 -12.14 3.48 6.82
CA SER A 23 -10.74 3.88 7.00
C SER A 23 -9.92 3.73 5.72
N LYS A 24 -8.83 4.47 5.61
CA LYS A 24 -7.85 4.40 4.54
C LYS A 24 -6.49 4.00 5.11
N VAL A 25 -5.79 3.09 4.44
CA VAL A 25 -4.36 2.81 4.65
C VAL A 25 -3.57 3.44 3.51
N ILE A 26 -2.38 3.96 3.81
CA ILE A 26 -1.45 4.50 2.82
C ILE A 26 -0.16 3.66 2.88
N PHE A 27 0.31 3.27 1.70
CA PHE A 27 1.55 2.53 1.47
C PHE A 27 2.67 3.50 1.13
N TYR A 28 3.90 3.07 1.44
CA TYR A 28 5.12 3.82 1.21
C TYR A 28 6.17 2.86 0.70
N CYS A 29 6.97 3.29 -0.28
CA CYS A 29 8.15 2.53 -0.70
C CYS A 29 9.37 2.94 0.11
N ASP A 30 10.27 1.99 0.31
CA ASP A 30 11.56 2.23 0.93
C ASP A 30 12.44 3.13 0.04
N ILE A 31 13.49 3.68 0.64
CA ILE A 31 14.44 4.55 -0.07
C ILE A 31 15.03 3.80 -1.28
N GLY A 32 14.99 4.43 -2.45
CA GLY A 32 15.50 3.85 -3.71
C GLY A 32 14.44 3.11 -4.53
N PHE A 33 13.20 3.03 -4.06
CA PHE A 33 12.08 2.44 -4.78
C PHE A 33 11.02 3.49 -5.16
N THR A 34 10.21 3.19 -6.18
CA THR A 34 9.03 3.97 -6.59
C THR A 34 7.81 3.10 -6.50
N MET A 35 6.71 3.71 -6.08
CA MET A 35 5.41 3.07 -6.09
C MET A 35 4.86 2.95 -7.51
N LEU A 36 4.30 1.78 -7.81
CA LEU A 36 3.47 1.51 -8.97
C LEU A 36 2.08 1.06 -8.51
N GLY A 37 1.06 1.71 -9.04
CA GLY A 37 -0.34 1.54 -8.62
C GLY A 37 -0.80 2.60 -7.62
N ASP A 38 -1.99 2.41 -7.06
CA ASP A 38 -2.58 3.31 -6.07
C ASP A 38 -1.85 3.18 -4.72
N ASP A 39 -1.55 4.32 -4.12
CA ASP A 39 -0.82 4.40 -2.85
C ASP A 39 -1.67 4.08 -1.62
N HIS A 40 -2.94 3.75 -1.82
CA HIS A 40 -3.87 3.55 -0.73
C HIS A 40 -4.94 2.52 -1.04
N ARG A 41 -5.49 1.97 0.04
CA ARG A 41 -6.69 1.13 0.02
C ARG A 41 -7.68 1.62 1.06
N LYS A 42 -8.97 1.47 0.78
CA LYS A 42 -10.07 1.79 1.68
C LYS A 42 -10.67 0.50 2.22
N CYS A 43 -10.94 0.49 3.53
CA CYS A 43 -11.65 -0.60 4.15
C CYS A 43 -13.15 -0.48 3.81
N THR A 44 -13.69 -1.48 3.15
CA THR A 44 -15.11 -1.60 2.79
C THR A 44 -15.77 -2.71 3.61
N THR A 45 -17.07 -2.91 3.45
CA THR A 45 -17.78 -4.04 4.08
C THR A 45 -17.30 -5.41 3.57
N GLU A 46 -16.65 -5.46 2.40
CA GLU A 46 -16.13 -6.69 1.78
C GLU A 46 -14.64 -6.92 2.08
N GLY A 47 -13.96 -5.96 2.72
CA GLY A 47 -12.51 -5.99 2.95
C GLY A 47 -11.81 -4.76 2.36
N TRP A 48 -10.49 -4.83 2.24
CA TRP A 48 -9.72 -3.77 1.58
C TRP A 48 -10.01 -3.77 0.07
N ASP A 49 -10.39 -2.64 -0.49
CA ASP A 49 -10.57 -2.48 -1.93
C ASP A 49 -9.23 -2.41 -2.68
N GLY A 50 -9.27 -2.53 -4.01
CA GLY A 50 -8.08 -2.43 -4.86
C GLY A 50 -7.01 -3.50 -4.60
N GLU A 51 -5.82 -3.27 -5.13
CA GLU A 51 -4.66 -4.16 -5.02
C GLU A 51 -3.57 -3.56 -4.12
N VAL A 52 -2.63 -4.39 -3.67
CA VAL A 52 -1.44 -3.89 -2.97
C VAL A 52 -0.49 -3.29 -4.02
N PRO A 53 -0.02 -2.04 -3.85
CA PRO A 53 0.91 -1.46 -4.82
C PRO A 53 2.26 -2.18 -4.78
N SER A 54 3.01 -2.05 -5.85
CA SER A 54 4.37 -2.59 -5.96
C SER A 54 5.41 -1.50 -5.82
N CYS A 55 6.56 -1.83 -5.24
CA CYS A 55 7.70 -0.94 -5.13
C CYS A 55 8.82 -1.42 -6.06
N GLU A 56 9.13 -0.64 -7.09
CA GLU A 56 10.17 -0.95 -8.07
C GLU A 56 11.40 -0.07 -7.91
N ARG A 57 12.59 -0.68 -8.06
CA ARG A 57 13.85 0.02 -7.85
C ARG A 57 14.03 1.11 -8.91
N LYS A 58 14.37 2.31 -8.47
CA LYS A 58 14.73 3.43 -9.34
C LYS A 58 16.10 3.19 -9.95
N PHE A 59 16.14 2.78 -11.22
CA PHE A 59 17.37 2.68 -12.00
C PHE A 59 17.74 4.05 -12.60
N TYR A 60 18.00 5.06 -11.77
CA TYR A 60 18.32 6.41 -12.24
C TYR A 60 19.72 6.57 -12.89
N TYR A 61 20.32 5.50 -13.44
CA TYR A 61 21.66 5.54 -14.05
C TYR A 61 21.81 4.69 -15.33
N ILE A 62 20.73 4.44 -16.07
CA ILE A 62 20.85 3.94 -17.46
C ILE A 62 20.42 5.05 -18.41
N LEU A 63 21.30 6.05 -18.54
CA LEU A 63 21.49 6.85 -19.74
C LEU A 63 22.96 6.73 -20.14
#